data_AF-A0A382P2Y1-F1
#
_entry.id   AF-A0A382P2Y1-F1
#
_cell.length_a   1.000
_cell.length_b   1.000
_cell.length_c   1.000
_cell.angle_alpha   90.00
_cell.angle_beta   90.00
_cell.angle_gamma   90.00
#
_symmetry.space_group_name_H-M   'P 1'
#
loop_
_entity.id
_entity.type
_entity.pdbx_description
1 polymer ?
#
loop_
_entity_poly.entity_id
_entity_poly.type
_entity_poly.pdbx_seq_one_letter_code
_entity_poly.pdbx_strand_id
1 'polypeptide(L)'
;MSDYKSTLNLPATDFPMKANLANREGGFLDEWYDKDLYRQIRQRFKGSPIFVLHDGPPYANGDIHIGHAVNKVLKDVIVKSKTLSGFDAPYVPG
;
A
#
# COMPACT_ATOMS: atom_id res chain seq x y z
N MET A 1 -13.50 46.24 -16.09
CA MET A 1 -14.28 45.09 -15.59
C MET A 1 -13.78 44.77 -14.20
N SER A 2 -14.66 44.74 -13.21
CA SER A 2 -14.30 44.39 -11.83
C SER A 2 -13.91 42.91 -11.74
N ASP A 3 -12.80 42.61 -11.06
CA ASP A 3 -12.35 41.24 -10.83
C ASP A 3 -13.08 40.65 -9.60
N TYR A 4 -13.96 39.67 -9.84
CA TYR A 4 -14.73 38.98 -8.81
C TYR A 4 -14.05 37.69 -8.33
N LYS A 5 -12.84 37.37 -8.82
CA LYS A 5 -12.16 36.11 -8.50
C LYS A 5 -11.89 35.95 -7.00
N SER A 6 -11.63 37.05 -6.29
CA SER A 6 -11.38 37.05 -4.84
C SER A 6 -12.64 36.87 -3.99
N THR A 7 -13.85 37.01 -4.57
CA THR A 7 -15.11 36.82 -3.84
C THR A 7 -15.65 35.40 -3.93
N LEU A 8 -14.97 34.52 -4.67
CA LEU A 8 -15.39 33.13 -4.89
C LEU A 8 -14.67 32.19 -3.91
N ASN A 9 -15.42 31.28 -3.29
CA ASN A 9 -14.85 30.20 -2.47
C ASN A 9 -14.45 29.02 -3.37
N LEU A 10 -13.28 29.12 -4.00
CA LEU A 10 -12.78 28.10 -4.91
C LEU A 10 -12.06 26.97 -4.16
N PRO A 11 -12.14 25.71 -4.64
CA PRO A 11 -11.36 24.62 -4.07
C PRO A 11 -9.86 24.89 -4.19
N ALA A 12 -9.14 24.72 -3.09
CA ALA A 12 -7.69 24.80 -3.03
C ALA A 12 -7.14 23.53 -2.38
N THR A 13 -6.11 22.93 -3.00
CA THR A 13 -5.42 21.76 -2.46
C THR A 13 -3.98 21.73 -2.95
N ASP A 14 -3.08 21.30 -2.07
CA ASP A 14 -1.70 20.99 -2.43
C ASP A 14 -1.58 19.64 -3.14
N PHE A 15 -2.67 18.86 -3.23
CA PHE A 15 -2.70 17.59 -3.92
C PHE A 15 -2.51 17.81 -5.43
N PRO A 16 -1.41 17.31 -6.02
CA PRO A 16 -1.11 17.55 -7.41
C PRO A 16 -2.09 16.78 -8.30
N MET A 17 -2.60 17.44 -9.34
CA MET A 17 -3.48 16.80 -10.32
C MET A 17 -2.78 15.68 -11.10
N LYS A 18 -1.46 15.80 -11.33
CA LYS A 18 -0.64 14.76 -11.95
C LYS A 18 -0.02 13.86 -10.86
N ALA A 19 -0.19 12.55 -11.00
CA ALA A 19 0.26 11.61 -9.99
C ALA A 19 1.80 11.50 -9.90
N ASN A 20 2.50 11.45 -11.04
CA ASN A 20 3.96 11.29 -11.12
C ASN A 20 4.50 10.07 -10.33
N LEU A 21 3.80 8.93 -10.42
CA LEU A 21 4.01 7.76 -9.56
C LEU A 21 5.42 7.16 -9.68
N ALA A 22 5.98 7.07 -10.88
CA ALA A 22 7.33 6.51 -11.09
C ALA A 22 8.42 7.20 -10.23
N ASN A 23 8.23 8.47 -9.86
CA ASN A 23 9.13 9.21 -8.98
C ASN A 23 8.68 9.21 -7.51
N ARG A 24 7.38 9.11 -7.24
CA ARG A 24 6.81 9.23 -5.88
C ARG A 24 6.72 7.92 -5.12
N GLU A 25 6.49 6.80 -5.82
CA GLU A 25 6.29 5.49 -5.21
C GLU A 25 7.50 5.06 -4.38
N GLY A 26 8.73 5.33 -4.86
CA GLY A 26 9.94 5.08 -4.09
C GLY A 26 9.94 5.77 -2.72
N GLY A 27 9.60 7.06 -2.68
CA GLY A 27 9.53 7.82 -1.43
C GLY A 27 8.43 7.33 -0.48
N PHE A 28 7.32 6.79 -0.99
CA PHE A 28 6.30 6.16 -0.14
C PHE A 28 6.82 4.89 0.52
N LEU A 29 7.58 4.07 -0.22
CA LEU A 29 8.19 2.86 0.33
C LEU A 29 9.23 3.21 1.40
N ASP A 30 10.09 4.19 1.13
CA ASP A 30 11.10 4.66 2.08
C ASP A 30 10.43 5.13 3.38
N GLU A 31 9.37 5.94 3.28
CA GLU A 31 8.60 6.38 4.45
C GLU A 31 8.00 5.21 5.24
N TRP A 32 7.50 4.17 4.56
CA TRP A 32 6.94 2.98 5.22
C TRP A 32 8.02 2.17 5.93
N TYR A 33 9.22 2.06 5.34
CA TYR A 33 10.37 1.37 5.94
C TYR A 33 10.91 2.14 7.15
N ASP A 34 11.10 3.45 7.02
CA ASP A 34 11.59 4.32 8.10
C ASP A 34 10.65 4.28 9.33
N LYS A 35 9.34 4.16 9.09
CA LYS A 35 8.34 4.03 10.15
C LYS A 35 8.21 2.61 10.69
N ASP A 36 8.84 1.60 10.09
CA ASP A 36 8.58 0.18 10.41
C ASP A 36 7.06 -0.13 10.38
N LEU A 37 6.36 0.41 9.36
CA LEU A 37 4.90 0.43 9.29
C LEU A 37 4.29 -0.97 9.38
N TYR A 38 4.92 -1.96 8.73
CA TYR A 38 4.45 -3.33 8.78
C TYR A 38 4.43 -3.88 10.22
N ARG A 39 5.49 -3.64 11.00
CA ARG A 39 5.54 -4.07 12.41
C ARG A 39 4.50 -3.37 13.26
N GLN A 40 4.27 -2.07 13.04
CA GLN A 40 3.21 -1.34 13.74
C GLN A 40 1.83 -1.96 13.47
N ILE A 41 1.55 -2.32 12.22
CA ILE A 41 0.32 -3.03 11.85
C ILE A 41 0.24 -4.37 12.57
N ARG A 42 1.32 -5.17 12.58
CA ARG A 42 1.35 -6.46 13.32
C ARG A 42 1.07 -6.29 14.80
N GLN A 43 1.65 -5.26 15.43
CA GLN A 43 1.40 -4.96 16.85
C GLN A 43 -0.06 -4.56 17.09
N ARG A 44 -0.64 -3.74 16.20
CA ARG A 44 -2.01 -3.23 16.34
C ARG A 44 -3.07 -4.33 16.34
N PHE A 45 -2.84 -5.41 15.59
CA PHE A 45 -3.78 -6.53 15.44
C PHE A 45 -3.37 -7.77 16.24
N LYS A 46 -2.33 -7.68 17.09
CA LYS A 46 -1.92 -8.80 17.93
C LYS A 46 -3.09 -9.27 18.82
N GLY A 47 -3.44 -10.55 18.73
CA GLY A 47 -4.53 -11.17 19.48
C GLY A 47 -5.90 -11.12 18.78
N SER A 48 -6.02 -10.46 17.62
CA SER A 48 -7.18 -10.59 16.75
C SER A 48 -7.26 -12.00 16.13
N PRO A 49 -8.43 -12.41 15.58
CA PRO A 49 -8.53 -13.63 14.78
C PRO A 49 -7.49 -13.65 13.67
N ILE A 50 -6.74 -14.75 13.58
CA ILE A 50 -5.64 -14.89 12.64
C ILE A 50 -6.18 -15.28 11.26
N PHE A 51 -5.65 -14.65 10.21
CA PHE A 51 -5.86 -15.06 8.82
C PHE A 51 -4.51 -15.30 8.15
N VAL A 52 -4.23 -16.55 7.76
CA VAL A 52 -2.98 -16.89 7.07
C VAL A 52 -3.26 -17.14 5.59
N LEU A 53 -2.58 -16.38 4.73
CA LEU A 53 -2.48 -16.69 3.31
C LEU A 53 -1.13 -17.34 3.05
N HIS A 54 -1.12 -18.63 2.71
CA HIS A 54 0.10 -19.33 2.37
C HIS A 54 0.64 -18.88 1.01
N ASP A 55 1.82 -18.28 1.02
CA ASP A 55 2.54 -17.88 -0.18
C ASP A 55 3.50 -19.00 -0.60
N GLY A 56 3.25 -19.62 -1.75
CA GLY A 56 4.17 -20.62 -2.29
C GLY A 56 5.51 -19.97 -2.68
N PRO A 57 6.66 -20.58 -2.36
CA PRO A 57 7.96 -20.03 -2.70
C PRO A 57 8.08 -19.92 -4.22
N PRO A 58 8.49 -18.75 -4.76
CA PRO A 58 8.82 -18.67 -6.17
C PRO A 58 10.07 -19.52 -6.44
N TYR A 59 10.21 -20.03 -7.66
CA TYR A 59 11.49 -20.58 -8.08
C TYR A 59 12.53 -19.45 -8.06
N ALA A 60 13.67 -19.68 -7.41
CA ALA A 60 14.75 -18.69 -7.31
C ALA A 60 15.58 -18.55 -8.61
N ASN A 61 15.00 -18.89 -9.76
CA ASN A 61 15.66 -18.91 -11.06
C ASN A 61 14.92 -17.99 -12.04
N GLY A 62 15.68 -17.17 -12.78
CA GLY A 62 15.14 -16.27 -13.81
C GLY A 62 14.56 -14.97 -13.27
N ASP A 63 14.21 -14.07 -14.20
CA ASP A 63 13.69 -12.75 -13.88
C ASP A 63 12.20 -12.76 -13.53
N ILE A 64 11.80 -11.77 -12.74
CA ILE A 64 10.40 -11.53 -12.39
C ILE A 64 9.65 -11.03 -13.64
N HIS A 65 8.75 -11.86 -14.17
CA HIS A 65 7.79 -11.46 -15.20
C HIS A 65 6.44 -10.97 -14.62
N ILE A 66 5.56 -10.44 -15.48
CA ILE A 66 4.24 -9.88 -15.11
C ILE A 66 3.36 -10.85 -14.30
N GLY A 67 3.43 -12.15 -14.56
CA GLY A 67 2.71 -13.16 -13.77
C GLY A 67 3.07 -13.15 -12.27
N HIS A 68 4.33 -12.87 -11.92
CA HIS A 68 4.74 -12.69 -10.52
C HIS A 68 4.13 -11.44 -9.92
N ALA A 69 4.14 -10.32 -10.66
CA ALA A 69 3.54 -9.07 -10.20
C ALA A 69 2.04 -9.25 -9.93
N VAL A 70 1.30 -9.87 -10.85
CA VAL A 70 -0.13 -10.18 -10.67
C VAL A 70 -0.34 -11.05 -9.43
N ASN A 71 0.46 -12.11 -9.26
CA ASN A 71 0.36 -13.00 -8.11
C ASN A 71 0.56 -12.26 -6.78
N LYS A 72 1.61 -11.45 -6.67
CA LYS A 72 1.96 -10.75 -5.43
C LYS A 72 0.99 -9.61 -5.12
N VAL A 73 0.54 -8.85 -6.13
CA VAL A 73 -0.47 -7.79 -5.95
C VAL A 73 -1.79 -8.37 -5.46
N LEU A 74 -2.27 -9.49 -6.02
CA LEU A 74 -3.52 -10.11 -5.55
C LEU A 74 -3.42 -10.61 -4.10
N LYS A 75 -2.28 -11.21 -3.73
CA LYS A 75 -2.03 -11.65 -2.35
C LYS A 75 -2.00 -10.48 -1.38
N ASP A 76 -1.33 -9.39 -1.76
CA ASP A 76 -1.27 -8.16 -0.96
C ASP A 76 -2.66 -7.52 -0.76
N VAL A 77 -3.50 -7.46 -1.80
CA VAL A 77 -4.89 -6.99 -1.69
C VAL A 77 -5.69 -7.81 -0.68
N ILE A 78 -5.56 -9.15 -0.70
CA ILE A 78 -6.26 -10.02 0.25
C ILE A 78 -5.77 -9.79 1.68
N VAL A 79 -4.46 -9.74 1.89
CA VAL A 79 -3.85 -9.50 3.22
C VAL A 79 -4.28 -8.15 3.79
N LYS A 80 -4.22 -7.09 2.98
CA LYS A 80 -4.66 -5.74 3.37
C LYS A 80 -6.14 -5.69 3.68
N SER A 81 -6.99 -6.29 2.83
CA SER A 81 -8.43 -6.38 3.05
C SER A 81 -8.79 -7.09 4.36
N LYS A 82 -8.14 -8.23 4.65
CA LYS A 82 -8.32 -8.96 5.91
C LYS A 82 -7.82 -8.19 7.13
N THR A 83 -6.66 -7.53 7.01
CA THR A 83 -6.15 -6.63 8.06
C THR A 83 -7.14 -5.50 8.36
N LEU A 84 -7.64 -4.81 7.32
CA LEU A 84 -8.65 -3.75 7.46
C LEU A 84 -10.00 -4.26 8.00
N SER A 85 -10.30 -5.55 7.81
CA SER A 85 -11.48 -6.22 8.38
C SER A 85 -11.30 -6.67 9.85
N GLY A 86 -10.15 -6.39 10.48
CA GLY A 86 -9.92 -6.67 11.89
C GLY A 86 -9.08 -7.91 12.20
N PHE A 87 -8.60 -8.64 11.19
CA PHE A 87 -7.81 -9.87 11.37
C PHE A 87 -6.34 -9.57 11.58
N ASP A 88 -5.66 -10.41 12.37
CA ASP A 88 -4.20 -10.51 12.31
C ASP A 88 -3.82 -11.31 11.06
N ALA A 89 -3.59 -10.60 9.95
CA ALA A 89 -3.24 -11.21 8.67
C ALA A 89 -1.75 -11.01 8.32
N PRO A 90 -0.81 -11.81 8.85
CA PRO A 90 0.60 -11.71 8.50
C PRO A 90 0.84 -12.20 7.08
N TYR A 91 1.71 -11.51 6.35
CA TYR A 91 2.24 -11.98 5.08
C TYR A 91 3.67 -12.47 5.30
N VAL A 92 3.90 -13.75 5.01
CA VAL A 92 5.21 -14.38 5.08
C VAL A 92 5.54 -14.90 3.68
N PRO A 93 6.43 -14.23 2.93
CA PRO A 93 6.88 -14.76 1.65
C PRO A 93 7.66 -16.06 1.86
N GLY A 94 7.42 -17.03 0.98
CA GLY A 94 8.18 -18.28 0.90
C GLY A 94 9.47 -18.14 0.11
#